data_AF-A0A1S2LQM8-F1
#
_entry.id   AF-A0A1S2LQM8-F1
#
_cell.length_a   1.000
_cell.length_b   1.000
_cell.length_c   1.000
_cell.angle_alpha   90.00
_cell.angle_beta   90.00
_cell.angle_gamma   90.00
#
_symmetry.space_group_name_H-M   'P 1'
#
loop_
_entity.id
_entity.type
_entity.pdbx_description
1 polymer ?
#
loop_
_entity_poly.entity_id
_entity_poly.type
_entity_poly.pdbx_seq_one_letter_code
_entity_poly.pdbx_strand_id
1 'polypeptide(L)' 'MAGNDDFIVIKAKENGVNVIGLTRGTDTRFHHSEKLDKGEVMIAQFTEHTSAIKVRGKAIIQTSHGEIETDV' A
#
# COMPACT_ATOMS: atom_id res chain seq x y z
N MET A 1 -3.88 12.94 21.41
CA MET A 1 -3.29 11.58 21.47
C MET A 1 -3.08 11.16 20.05
N ALA A 2 -1.86 10.73 19.67
CA ALA A 2 -1.61 10.20 18.34
C ALA A 2 -2.49 8.95 18.18
N GLY A 3 -3.48 9.03 17.29
CA GLY A 3 -4.28 7.86 16.93
C GLY A 3 -3.34 6.79 16.41
N ASN A 4 -3.62 5.54 16.74
CA ASN A 4 -2.90 4.40 16.20
C ASN A 4 -3.29 4.31 14.72
N ASP A 5 -2.61 5.06 13.86
CA ASP A 5 -2.95 5.15 12.45
C ASP A 5 -2.78 3.76 11.83
N ASP A 6 -3.82 3.28 11.16
CA ASP A 6 -3.82 1.98 10.51
C ASP A 6 -2.67 1.90 9.49
N PHE A 7 -2.09 0.71 9.35
CA PHE A 7 -1.07 0.41 8.35
C PHE A 7 -1.40 -0.87 7.60
N ILE A 8 -0.77 -1.03 6.46
CA ILE A 8 -0.81 -2.25 5.66
C ILE A 8 0.60 -2.78 5.44
N VAL A 9 0.74 -4.10 5.40
CA VAL A 9 1.99 -4.79 5.04
C VAL A 9 1.82 -5.37 3.65
N ILE A 10 2.79 -5.16 2.78
CA ILE A 10 2.75 -5.60 1.38
C ILE A 10 4.04 -6.36 1.08
N LYS A 11 3.93 -7.59 0.56
CA LYS A 11 5.05 -8.40 0.11
C LYS A 11 4.91 -8.70 -1.38
N ALA A 12 5.88 -8.28 -2.17
CA ALA A 12 5.88 -8.51 -3.61
C ALA A 12 6.15 -9.99 -3.94
N LYS A 13 5.30 -10.58 -4.79
CA LYS A 13 5.41 -11.97 -5.27
C LYS A 13 6.03 -12.04 -6.67
N GLU A 14 6.18 -10.90 -7.33
CA GLU A 14 6.87 -10.72 -8.61
C GLU A 14 7.66 -9.39 -8.62
N ASN A 15 8.48 -9.17 -9.65
CA ASN A 15 9.22 -7.92 -9.80
C ASN A 15 8.31 -6.82 -10.36
N GLY A 16 8.48 -5.59 -9.86
CA GLY A 16 7.75 -4.44 -10.35
C GLY A 16 6.32 -4.31 -9.83
N VAL A 17 6.02 -4.87 -8.65
CA VAL A 17 4.81 -4.53 -7.90
C VAL A 17 4.85 -3.03 -7.58
N ASN A 18 3.74 -2.32 -7.80
CA ASN A 18 3.64 -0.89 -7.51
C ASN A 18 2.71 -0.67 -6.31
N VAL A 19 3.19 0.08 -5.32
CA VAL A 19 2.42 0.55 -4.17
C VAL A 19 2.20 2.05 -4.32
N ILE A 20 0.96 2.44 -4.59
CA ILE A 20 0.60 3.80 -5.02
C ILE A 20 -0.19 4.48 -3.90
N GLY A 21 0.32 5.58 -3.38
CA GLY A 21 -0.38 6.43 -2.41
C GLY A 21 -1.34 7.39 -3.12
N LEU A 22 -2.58 7.47 -2.62
CA LEU A 22 -3.59 8.42 -3.08
C LEU A 22 -3.79 9.54 -2.07
N THR A 23 -3.96 10.75 -2.57
CA THR A 23 -4.07 11.97 -1.76
C THR A 23 -5.29 11.95 -0.86
N ARG A 24 -5.11 12.39 0.38
CA ARG A 24 -6.21 12.81 1.25
C ARG A 24 -6.70 14.21 0.85
N GLY A 25 -8.02 14.42 0.82
CA GLY A 25 -8.63 15.73 0.57
C GLY A 25 -9.71 15.67 -0.52
N THR A 26 -10.00 16.84 -1.10
CA THR A 26 -11.05 17.01 -2.13
C THR A 26 -10.76 16.24 -3.41
N ASP A 27 -9.48 16.18 -3.81
CA ASP A 27 -9.04 15.48 -5.01
C ASP A 27 -8.42 14.13 -4.66
N THR A 28 -8.74 13.12 -5.46
CA THR A 28 -8.13 11.79 -5.38
C THR A 28 -7.15 11.61 -6.55
N ARG A 29 -5.85 11.77 -6.28
CA ARG A 29 -4.79 11.59 -7.29
C ARG A 29 -3.61 10.78 -6.72
N PHE A 30 -2.83 10.18 -7.61
CA PHE A 30 -1.58 9.51 -7.24
C PHE A 30 -0.54 10.58 -6.88
N HIS A 31 0.14 10.41 -5.75
CA HIS A 31 1.19 11.35 -5.32
C HIS A 31 2.55 10.70 -5.11
N HIS A 32 2.58 9.40 -4.81
CA HIS A 32 3.79 8.59 -4.73
C HIS A 32 3.52 7.19 -5.29
N SER A 33 4.55 6.59 -5.89
CA SER A 33 4.53 5.19 -6.34
C SER A 33 5.84 4.53 -5.93
N GLU A 34 5.77 3.58 -5.01
CA GLU A 34 6.90 2.77 -4.62
C GLU A 34 6.92 1.49 -5.47
N LYS A 35 8.08 1.15 -6.05
CA LYS A 35 8.24 -0.08 -6.82
C LYS A 35 8.94 -1.13 -5.97
N LEU A 36 8.33 -2.30 -5.85
CA LEU A 36 8.87 -3.44 -5.13
C LEU A 36 9.27 -4.55 -6.11
N ASP A 37 10.49 -5.06 -5.94
CA ASP A 37 10.94 -6.29 -6.59
C ASP A 37 10.57 -7.53 -5.77
N LYS A 38 10.63 -8.72 -6.41
CA LYS A 38 10.14 -9.97 -5.82
C LYS A 38 10.84 -10.25 -4.49
N GLY A 39 10.03 -10.43 -3.45
CA GLY A 39 10.50 -10.72 -2.10
C GLY A 39 10.67 -9.48 -1.22
N GLU A 40 10.65 -8.27 -1.80
CA GLU A 40 10.64 -7.03 -1.02
C GLU A 40 9.33 -6.86 -0.25
N VAL A 41 9.43 -6.16 0.87
CA VAL A 41 8.33 -5.90 1.80
C VAL A 41 8.26 -4.42 2.10
N MET A 42 7.05 -3.86 2.06
CA MET A 42 6.75 -2.50 2.49
C MET A 42 5.72 -2.53 3.61
N ILE A 43 5.92 -1.69 4.63
CA ILE A 43 4.93 -1.42 5.68
C ILE A 43 4.54 0.05 5.53
N ALA A 44 3.28 0.32 5.18
CA ALA A 44 2.81 1.65 4.82
C ALA A 44 1.66 2.07 5.74
N GLN A 45 1.85 3.19 6.45
CA GLN A 45 0.84 3.80 7.30
C GLN A 45 -0.11 4.68 6.47
N PHE A 46 -1.38 4.77 6.86
CA PHE A 46 -2.24 5.87 6.43
C PHE A 46 -1.79 7.15 7.14
N THR A 47 -1.69 8.26 6.40
CA THR A 47 -1.12 9.50 6.93
C THR A 47 -2.02 10.69 6.64
N GLU A 48 -1.59 11.88 7.04
CA GLU A 48 -2.18 13.14 6.60
C GLU A 48 -2.25 13.24 5.07
N HIS A 49 -1.24 12.74 4.36
CA HIS A 49 -1.14 12.86 2.90
C HIS A 49 -1.74 11.66 2.16
N THR A 50 -1.77 10.48 2.79
CA THR A 50 -2.22 9.22 2.17
C THR A 50 -3.49 8.72 2.84
N SER A 51 -4.62 8.79 2.13
CA SER A 51 -5.93 8.28 2.59
C SER A 51 -6.30 6.92 2.01
N ALA A 52 -5.70 6.56 0.87
CA ALA A 52 -5.91 5.27 0.23
C ALA A 52 -4.59 4.79 -0.39
N ILE A 53 -4.42 3.47 -0.49
CA ILE A 53 -3.27 2.84 -1.12
C ILE A 53 -3.78 1.85 -2.16
N LYS A 54 -3.21 1.92 -3.36
CA LYS A 54 -3.48 0.98 -4.46
C LYS A 54 -2.23 0.14 -4.70
N VAL A 55 -2.38 -1.18 -4.66
CA VAL A 55 -1.33 -2.14 -5.02
C VAL A 55 -1.63 -2.71 -6.42
N ARG A 56 -0.63 -2.77 -7.30
CA ARG A 56 -0.73 -3.37 -8.65
C ARG A 56 0.42 -4.36 -8.84
N GLY A 57 0.15 -5.52 -9.44
CA GLY A 57 1.08 -6.62 -9.59
C GLY A 57 0.91 -7.64 -8.47
N LYS A 58 1.43 -8.86 -8.66
CA LYS A 58 1.23 -10.00 -7.76
C LYS A 58 1.87 -9.76 -6.38
N ALA A 59 1.06 -9.74 -5.32
CA ALA A 59 1.51 -9.44 -3.97
C ALA A 59 0.59 -10.07 -2.89
N ILE A 60 1.15 -10.27 -1.69
CA ILE A 60 0.40 -10.57 -0.45
C ILE A 60 0.28 -9.27 0.34
N ILE A 61 -0.92 -8.97 0.82
CA ILE A 61 -1.22 -7.77 1.60
C ILE A 61 -1.87 -8.18 2.91
N GLN A 62 -1.35 -7.68 4.03
CA GLN A 62 -1.94 -7.88 5.36
C GLN A 62 -2.40 -6.54 5.94
N THR A 63 -3.59 -6.56 6.52
CA THR A 63 -4.20 -5.42 7.23
C THR A 63 -4.74 -5.88 8.58
N SER A 64 -5.28 -4.96 9.38
CA SER A 64 -6.02 -5.31 10.61
C SER A 64 -7.22 -6.23 10.36
N HIS A 65 -7.71 -6.32 9.11
CA HIS A 65 -8.86 -7.15 8.73
C HIS A 65 -8.48 -8.52 8.14
N GLY A 66 -7.19 -8.86 8.12
CA GLY A 66 -6.68 -10.12 7.59
C GLY A 66 -5.82 -9.96 6.34
N GLU A 67 -5.60 -11.08 5.67
CA GLU A 67 -4.71 -11.20 4.50
C GLU A 67 -5.52 -11.26 3.20
N ILE A 68 -4.99 -10.64 2.15
CA ILE A 68 -5.50 -10.71 0.79
C ILE A 68 -4.34 -10.84 -0.19
N GLU A 69 -4.54 -11.61 -1.26
CA GLU A 69 -3.60 -11.70 -2.38
C GLU A 69 -4.17 -10.98 -3.61
N THR A 70 -3.30 -10.38 -4.40
CA THR A 70 -3.61 -9.91 -5.75
C THR A 70 -2.87 -10.76 -6.76
N ASP A 71 -3.55 -11.14 -7.84
CA ASP A 71 -3.05 -12.06 -8.88
C ASP A 71 -2.79 -11.37 -10.23
N VAL A 72 -2.93 -10.04 -10.30
CA VAL A 72 -2.88 -9.24 -11.55
C VAL A 72 -2.02 -7.99 -11.42
#